data_AF-A0A9W8UJ75-F1
#
_entry.id   AF-A0A9W8UJ75-F1
#
_cell.length_a   1.000
_cell.length_b   1.000
_cell.length_c   1.000
_cell.angle_alpha   90.00
_cell.angle_beta   90.00
_cell.angle_gamma   90.00
#
_symmetry.space_group_name_H-M   'P 1'
#
loop_
_entity.id
_entity.type
_entity.pdbx_description
1 polymer ?
#
loop_
_entity_poly.entity_id
_entity_poly.type
_entity_poly.pdbx_seq_one_letter_code
_entity_poly.pdbx_strand_id
1 'polypeptide(L)'
;MDDPENWPWLVARLDLNQNSDPRINSTRNDSNGQGTLSATANNKSPSLPKLGGTFIPIGIILGVTSILFLFLRPRLKRVYAPRTIRAIRRPLEPSPELPNGIFNWVVPFFKIPDTYILNNATIDGFFFIRYLKVLRNICFVGCLLAYPILFPINATGGNGNIQLAMLTIGNVKDPNKLYAHLFVAWAFFGFVLFTIVRECIYYVNLRQAYLSSPHYAQRISSRTMLVTGLPDKYQDEARLRKLYGDSAKRIYLPRSSKVLAKLVKEREQTAKRLEDAEVKLIKMTNHARNRN
;
A
#
# COMPACT_ATOMS: atom_id res chain seq x y z
N MET A 1 12.03 -68.55 13.20
CA MET A 1 12.25 -68.35 11.74
C MET A 1 10.94 -67.72 11.30
N ASP A 2 10.84 -66.41 11.52
CA ASP A 2 9.54 -65.78 11.79
C ASP A 2 9.16 -64.90 10.60
N ASP A 3 8.07 -65.32 9.97
CA ASP A 3 7.53 -64.77 8.74
C ASP A 3 7.12 -63.28 8.86
N PRO A 4 7.34 -62.47 7.81
CA PRO A 4 7.10 -61.02 7.81
C PRO A 4 5.61 -60.62 7.71
N GLU A 5 4.65 -61.51 7.94
CA GLU A 5 3.20 -61.23 7.82
C GLU A 5 2.53 -60.71 9.11
N ASN A 6 3.22 -60.72 10.26
CA ASN A 6 2.57 -60.47 11.55
C ASN A 6 2.40 -58.99 11.96
N TRP A 7 2.73 -58.03 11.08
CA TRP A 7 2.63 -56.59 11.39
C TRP A 7 1.95 -55.79 10.27
N PRO A 8 0.64 -55.98 10.03
CA PRO A 8 -0.08 -55.33 8.94
C PRO A 8 -0.15 -53.80 9.03
N TRP A 9 0.17 -53.20 10.18
CA TRP A 9 0.24 -51.74 10.36
C TRP A 9 1.66 -51.15 10.18
N LEU A 10 2.71 -51.97 10.29
CA LEU A 10 4.10 -51.54 10.06
C LEU A 10 4.48 -51.60 8.58
N VAL A 11 3.81 -52.44 7.79
CA VAL A 11 3.88 -52.42 6.33
C VAL A 11 2.74 -51.57 5.79
N ALA A 12 2.73 -50.28 6.15
CA ALA A 12 2.07 -49.29 5.33
C ALA A 12 2.85 -49.25 4.02
N ARG A 13 2.44 -50.09 3.06
CA ARG A 13 2.89 -50.04 1.68
C ARG A 13 2.67 -48.58 1.23
N LEU A 14 3.75 -47.82 1.14
CA LEU A 14 3.80 -46.51 0.47
C LEU A 14 3.57 -46.77 -1.02
N ASP A 15 2.36 -47.24 -1.37
CA ASP A 15 1.84 -47.22 -2.72
C ASP A 15 1.49 -45.75 -3.00
N LEU A 16 2.54 -44.94 -3.18
CA LEU A 16 2.45 -43.59 -3.72
C LEU A 16 2.12 -43.71 -5.20
N ASN A 17 0.96 -44.28 -5.53
CA ASN A 17 0.40 -44.13 -6.85
C ASN A 17 -0.13 -42.69 -6.95
N GLN A 18 0.75 -41.84 -7.46
CA GLN A 18 0.56 -40.41 -7.60
C GLN A 18 -0.65 -40.05 -8.48
N ASN A 19 -1.26 -41.02 -9.16
CA ASN A 19 -2.46 -40.84 -9.98
C ASN A 19 -3.78 -40.90 -9.20
N SER A 20 -3.77 -41.35 -7.93
CA SER A 20 -4.97 -41.57 -7.11
C SER A 20 -5.19 -40.54 -6.00
N ASP A 21 -4.39 -39.48 -5.92
CA ASP A 21 -4.56 -38.43 -4.92
C ASP A 21 -5.63 -37.39 -5.37
N PRO A 22 -6.78 -37.26 -4.68
CA PRO A 22 -7.80 -36.27 -5.04
C PRO A 22 -7.34 -34.82 -4.84
N ARG A 23 -6.19 -34.57 -4.19
CA ARG A 23 -5.64 -33.23 -3.98
C ARG A 23 -4.87 -32.69 -5.17
N ILE A 24 -4.53 -33.54 -6.17
CA ILE A 24 -3.73 -33.14 -7.35
C ILE A 24 -4.47 -32.09 -8.22
N ASN A 25 -5.79 -31.95 -8.05
CA ASN A 25 -6.61 -30.94 -8.72
C ASN A 25 -7.32 -29.97 -7.75
N SER A 26 -6.91 -29.92 -6.47
CA SER A 26 -7.64 -29.18 -5.42
C SER A 26 -7.40 -27.67 -5.39
N THR A 27 -6.57 -27.10 -6.28
CA THR A 27 -6.52 -25.65 -6.47
C THR A 27 -7.48 -25.21 -7.57
N ARG A 28 -8.70 -24.86 -7.14
CA ARG A 28 -9.71 -24.03 -7.82
C ARG A 28 -9.79 -24.20 -9.34
N ASN A 29 -10.76 -25.04 -9.75
CA ASN A 29 -11.70 -24.87 -10.86
C ASN A 29 -11.26 -23.95 -12.00
N ASP A 30 -11.15 -24.53 -13.21
CA ASP A 30 -10.88 -23.97 -14.55
C ASP A 30 -11.58 -22.64 -14.88
N SER A 31 -11.33 -21.61 -14.10
CA SER A 31 -11.70 -20.24 -14.37
C SER A 31 -10.55 -19.58 -15.12
N ASN A 32 -10.90 -18.93 -16.23
CA ASN A 32 -10.01 -18.28 -17.21
C ASN A 32 -9.10 -17.15 -16.66
N GLY A 33 -8.80 -17.12 -15.37
CA GLY A 33 -7.83 -16.22 -14.74
C GLY A 33 -6.84 -17.00 -13.90
N GLN A 34 -5.79 -17.53 -14.52
CA GLN A 34 -4.77 -18.32 -13.81
C GLN A 34 -3.44 -17.54 -13.76
N GLY A 35 -2.92 -17.38 -12.55
CA GLY A 35 -1.64 -16.72 -12.27
C GLY A 35 -0.44 -17.43 -12.90
N THR A 36 0.68 -16.70 -12.98
CA THR A 36 1.85 -16.95 -13.83
C THR A 36 2.66 -18.23 -13.53
N LEU A 37 2.27 -19.05 -12.55
CA LEU A 37 3.10 -20.15 -12.03
C LEU A 37 2.54 -21.57 -12.24
N SER A 38 1.29 -21.75 -12.71
CA SER A 38 0.64 -23.09 -12.80
C SER A 38 0.61 -23.70 -14.20
N ALA A 39 1.29 -23.12 -15.18
CA ALA A 39 1.16 -23.48 -16.60
C ALA A 39 2.00 -24.70 -17.06
N THR A 40 2.49 -25.54 -16.14
CA THR A 40 3.41 -26.66 -16.50
C THR A 40 2.70 -28.01 -16.68
N ALA A 41 1.44 -28.18 -16.23
CA ALA A 41 0.75 -29.48 -16.25
C ALA A 41 -0.24 -29.68 -17.42
N ASN A 42 -0.59 -28.62 -18.15
CA ASN A 42 -1.38 -28.71 -19.38
C ASN A 42 -0.53 -28.14 -20.52
N ASN A 43 -0.62 -28.69 -21.73
CA ASN A 43 0.06 -28.24 -22.97
C ASN A 43 -0.21 -26.75 -23.36
N LYS A 44 -0.76 -25.94 -22.45
CA LYS A 44 -0.91 -24.49 -22.54
C LYS A 44 0.30 -23.80 -21.94
N SER A 45 1.43 -23.80 -22.66
CA SER A 45 2.61 -23.03 -22.27
C SER A 45 2.26 -21.54 -22.06
N PRO A 46 2.89 -20.86 -21.08
CA PRO A 46 2.75 -19.42 -20.91
C PRO A 46 3.29 -18.72 -22.15
N SER A 47 2.38 -18.14 -22.94
CA SER A 47 2.70 -17.57 -24.25
C SER A 47 2.70 -16.05 -24.22
N LEU A 48 3.65 -15.45 -24.96
CA LEU A 48 3.78 -14.00 -25.10
C LEU A 48 2.46 -13.31 -25.53
N PRO A 49 1.66 -13.89 -26.45
CA PRO A 49 0.38 -13.32 -26.86
C PRO A 49 -0.67 -13.26 -25.73
N LYS A 50 -0.69 -14.22 -24.80
CA LYS A 50 -1.62 -14.20 -23.65
C LYS A 50 -1.26 -13.07 -22.69
N LEU A 51 0.04 -12.86 -22.47
CA LEU A 51 0.57 -11.75 -21.68
C LEU A 51 0.21 -10.40 -22.34
N GLY A 52 0.40 -10.29 -23.65
CA GLY A 52 -0.05 -9.13 -24.44
C GLY A 52 -1.55 -8.87 -24.31
N GLY A 53 -2.38 -9.91 -24.42
CA GLY A 53 -3.83 -9.81 -24.29
C GLY A 53 -4.30 -9.23 -22.95
N THR A 54 -3.55 -9.44 -21.86
CA THR A 54 -3.85 -8.82 -20.55
C THR A 54 -3.30 -7.40 -20.40
N PHE A 55 -2.12 -7.11 -20.96
CA PHE A 55 -1.49 -5.79 -20.81
C PHE A 55 -2.11 -4.72 -21.71
N ILE A 56 -2.63 -5.09 -22.88
CA ILE A 56 -3.27 -4.16 -23.81
C ILE A 56 -4.47 -3.42 -23.16
N PRO A 57 -5.50 -4.09 -22.60
CA PRO A 57 -6.63 -3.38 -22.01
C PRO A 57 -6.22 -2.55 -20.79
N ILE A 58 -5.29 -3.05 -19.96
CA ILE A 58 -4.75 -2.31 -18.81
C ILE A 58 -3.99 -1.07 -19.27
N GLY A 59 -3.18 -1.19 -20.33
CA GLY A 59 -2.43 -0.10 -20.93
C GLY A 59 -3.34 0.98 -21.51
N ILE A 60 -4.45 0.59 -22.15
CA ILE A 60 -5.46 1.53 -22.65
C ILE A 60 -6.09 2.31 -21.49
N ILE A 61 -6.55 1.62 -20.44
CA ILE A 61 -7.14 2.27 -19.25
C ILE A 61 -6.12 3.21 -18.60
N LEU A 62 -4.88 2.77 -18.42
CA LEU A 62 -3.80 3.57 -17.87
C LEU A 62 -3.51 4.81 -18.73
N GLY A 63 -3.51 4.65 -20.06
CA GLY A 63 -3.31 5.74 -21.01
C GLY A 63 -4.44 6.77 -20.93
N VAL A 64 -5.69 6.34 -21.01
CA VAL A 64 -6.87 7.23 -20.91
C VAL A 64 -6.90 7.97 -19.58
N THR A 65 -6.70 7.27 -18.46
CA THR A 65 -6.68 7.87 -17.12
C THR A 65 -5.50 8.82 -16.93
N SER A 66 -4.32 8.51 -17.47
CA SER A 66 -3.15 9.39 -17.43
C SER A 66 -3.36 10.65 -18.25
N ILE A 67 -3.93 10.55 -19.46
CA ILE A 67 -4.26 11.71 -20.29
C ILE A 67 -5.28 12.61 -19.58
N LEU A 68 -6.34 12.01 -19.01
CA LEU A 68 -7.33 12.74 -18.24
C LEU A 68 -6.69 13.45 -17.05
N PHE A 69 -5.82 12.77 -16.30
CA PHE A 69 -5.09 13.34 -15.18
C PHE A 69 -4.22 14.53 -15.61
N LEU A 70 -3.44 14.38 -16.68
CA LEU A 70 -2.56 15.43 -17.20
C LEU A 70 -3.34 16.67 -17.64
N PHE A 71 -4.58 16.50 -18.13
CA PHE A 71 -5.45 17.61 -18.53
C PHE A 71 -6.20 18.26 -17.36
N LEU A 72 -6.69 17.46 -16.41
CA LEU A 72 -7.43 17.95 -15.23
C LEU A 72 -6.52 18.61 -14.19
N ARG A 73 -5.29 18.11 -14.02
CA ARG A 73 -4.30 18.63 -13.05
C ARG A 73 -4.10 20.16 -13.13
N PRO A 74 -3.79 20.77 -14.29
CA PRO A 74 -3.58 22.23 -14.37
C PRO A 74 -4.89 23.03 -14.29
N ARG A 75 -6.02 22.47 -14.72
CA ARG A 75 -7.33 23.17 -14.76
C ARG A 75 -8.00 23.20 -13.39
N LEU A 76 -7.91 22.12 -12.61
CA LEU A 76 -8.61 21.95 -11.34
C LEU A 76 -7.66 21.99 -10.14
N LYS A 77 -6.92 23.10 -9.98
CA LYS A 77 -5.96 23.29 -8.87
C LYS A 77 -6.58 23.09 -7.50
N ARG A 78 -7.85 23.45 -7.30
CA ARG A 78 -8.55 23.29 -6.02
C ARG A 78 -8.71 21.82 -5.60
N VAL A 79 -8.84 20.90 -6.55
CA VAL A 79 -9.02 19.46 -6.28
C VAL A 79 -7.67 18.75 -6.21
N TYR A 80 -6.78 18.99 -7.19
CA TYR A 80 -5.51 18.27 -7.30
C TYR A 80 -4.36 18.88 -6.50
N ALA A 81 -4.41 20.16 -6.15
CA ALA A 81 -3.37 20.87 -5.43
C ALA A 81 -3.93 21.84 -4.35
N PRO A 82 -4.82 21.40 -3.44
CA PRO A 82 -5.39 22.30 -2.43
C PRO A 82 -4.34 22.88 -1.48
N ARG A 83 -3.23 22.15 -1.24
CA ARG A 83 -2.14 22.57 -0.34
C ARG A 83 -1.24 23.67 -0.92
N THR A 84 -1.35 23.98 -2.21
CA THR A 84 -0.64 25.12 -2.80
C THR A 84 -1.44 26.42 -2.65
N ILE A 85 -2.74 26.34 -2.35
CA ILE A 85 -3.61 27.51 -2.24
C ILE A 85 -3.40 28.16 -0.87
N ARG A 86 -2.76 29.34 -0.86
CA ARG A 86 -2.49 30.13 0.35
C ARG A 86 -3.73 30.41 1.19
N ALA A 87 -4.87 30.67 0.55
CA ALA A 87 -6.14 30.94 1.24
C ALA A 87 -6.64 29.74 2.07
N ILE A 88 -6.37 28.51 1.63
CA ILE A 88 -6.81 27.28 2.30
C ILE A 88 -5.83 26.89 3.42
N ARG A 89 -4.54 27.19 3.25
CA ARG A 89 -3.48 26.70 4.16
C ARG A 89 -3.10 27.65 5.30
N ARG A 90 -3.60 28.89 5.35
CA ARG A 90 -3.35 29.81 6.48
C ARG A 90 -3.71 29.13 7.82
N PRO A 91 -2.85 29.21 8.85
CA PRO A 91 -1.64 30.03 8.96
C PRO A 91 -0.34 29.39 8.45
N LEU A 92 -0.36 28.15 7.95
CA LEU A 92 0.84 27.45 7.48
C LEU A 92 1.27 27.93 6.07
N GLU A 93 2.56 27.84 5.77
CA GLU A 93 3.10 28.17 4.45
C GLU A 93 2.54 27.23 3.36
N PRO A 94 2.17 27.76 2.17
CA PRO A 94 1.75 26.94 1.03
C PRO A 94 2.88 26.04 0.54
N SER A 95 2.54 24.86 0.02
CA SER A 95 3.54 23.99 -0.61
C SER A 95 4.04 24.63 -1.90
N PRO A 96 5.30 24.38 -2.32
CA PRO A 96 5.84 24.94 -3.54
C PRO A 96 4.96 24.52 -4.72
N GLU A 97 4.65 25.49 -5.57
CA GLU A 97 3.85 25.24 -6.76
C GLU A 97 4.70 24.46 -7.79
N LEU A 98 4.15 23.35 -8.28
CA LEU A 98 4.77 22.63 -9.38
C LEU A 98 4.42 23.31 -10.71
N PRO A 99 5.32 23.31 -11.71
CA PRO A 99 5.04 23.86 -13.03
C PRO A 99 3.76 23.29 -13.66
N ASN A 100 3.03 24.13 -14.40
CA ASN A 100 1.78 23.78 -15.08
C ASN A 100 1.99 23.00 -16.40
N GLY A 101 3.24 22.67 -16.76
CA GLY A 101 3.54 21.87 -17.95
C GLY A 101 3.11 20.41 -17.79
N ILE A 102 2.87 19.72 -18.92
CA ILE A 102 2.38 18.33 -18.97
C ILE A 102 3.38 17.36 -18.32
N PHE A 103 4.68 17.53 -18.57
CA PHE A 103 5.74 16.70 -17.97
C PHE A 103 6.76 17.50 -17.12
N ASN A 104 6.73 18.84 -17.20
CA ASN A 104 7.68 19.71 -16.50
C ASN A 104 7.56 19.66 -14.96
N TRP A 105 6.54 19.01 -14.43
CA TRP A 105 6.33 18.82 -12.99
C TRP A 105 7.09 17.61 -12.43
N VAL A 106 7.46 16.63 -13.26
CA VAL A 106 8.05 15.37 -12.81
C VAL A 106 9.43 15.59 -12.20
N VAL A 107 10.30 16.34 -12.88
CA VAL A 107 11.66 16.61 -12.40
C VAL A 107 11.66 17.41 -11.08
N PRO A 108 10.92 18.55 -10.98
CA PRO A 108 10.78 19.26 -9.70
C PRO A 108 10.22 18.37 -8.59
N PHE A 109 9.26 17.49 -8.89
CA PHE A 109 8.68 16.58 -7.90
C PHE A 109 9.72 15.62 -7.31
N PHE A 110 10.55 14.98 -8.14
CA PHE A 110 11.60 14.10 -7.66
C PHE A 110 12.76 14.83 -6.96
N LYS A 111 12.93 16.15 -7.21
CA LYS A 111 13.93 16.99 -6.53
C LYS A 111 13.51 17.47 -5.14
N ILE A 112 12.25 17.28 -4.73
CA ILE A 112 11.79 17.69 -3.39
C ILE A 112 12.60 16.92 -2.33
N PRO A 113 13.27 17.60 -1.39
CA PRO A 113 14.09 16.94 -0.39
C PRO A 113 13.21 16.21 0.64
N ASP A 114 13.72 15.09 1.14
CA ASP A 114 13.02 14.27 2.13
C ASP A 114 12.76 15.02 3.45
N THR A 115 13.61 16.00 3.78
CA THR A 115 13.43 16.90 4.94
C THR A 115 12.19 17.78 4.80
N TYR A 116 11.88 18.23 3.58
CA TYR A 116 10.69 19.02 3.30
C TYR A 116 9.42 18.18 3.52
N ILE A 117 9.45 16.91 3.12
CA ILE A 117 8.36 15.96 3.33
C ILE A 117 8.15 15.73 4.83
N LEU A 118 9.22 15.53 5.59
CA LEU A 118 9.14 15.32 7.05
C LEU A 118 8.49 16.50 7.79
N ASN A 119 8.77 17.74 7.37
CA ASN A 119 8.24 18.94 8.02
C ASN A 119 6.79 19.27 7.62
N ASN A 120 6.40 18.94 6.38
CA ASN A 120 5.10 19.33 5.82
C ASN A 120 4.05 18.21 5.80
N ALA A 121 4.47 16.96 5.93
CA ALA A 121 3.60 15.80 6.00
C ALA A 121 3.57 15.22 7.43
N THR A 122 2.63 14.32 7.66
CA THR A 122 2.66 13.48 8.87
C THR A 122 3.86 12.55 8.79
N ILE A 123 4.47 12.22 9.93
CA ILE A 123 5.55 11.25 10.04
C ILE A 123 5.21 9.90 9.38
N ASP A 124 3.95 9.47 9.48
CA ASP A 124 3.46 8.26 8.83
C ASP A 124 3.48 8.36 7.30
N GLY A 125 3.08 9.50 6.74
CA GLY A 125 3.17 9.77 5.31
C GLY A 125 4.61 9.82 4.80
N PHE A 126 5.54 10.31 5.61
CA PHE A 126 6.97 10.26 5.33
C PHE A 126 7.47 8.80 5.27
N PHE A 127 7.11 7.97 6.26
CA PHE A 127 7.50 6.56 6.26
C PHE A 127 6.86 5.76 5.11
N PHE A 128 5.62 6.06 4.73
CA PHE A 128 4.99 5.44 3.58
C PHE A 128 5.73 5.72 2.27
N ILE A 129 6.11 6.98 2.01
CA ILE A 129 6.91 7.34 0.84
C ILE A 129 8.28 6.66 0.87
N ARG A 130 8.91 6.62 2.04
CA ARG A 130 10.20 5.98 2.22
C ARG A 130 10.13 4.46 2.00
N TYR A 131 9.08 3.80 2.50
CA TYR A 131 8.79 2.39 2.23
C TYR A 131 8.70 2.11 0.73
N LEU A 132 7.99 2.94 -0.04
CA LEU A 132 7.90 2.80 -1.50
C LEU A 132 9.26 2.97 -2.18
N LYS A 133 10.10 3.91 -1.72
CA LYS A 133 11.47 4.10 -2.24
C LYS A 133 12.35 2.89 -1.96
N VAL A 134 12.27 2.32 -0.77
CA VAL A 134 13.02 1.12 -0.38
C VAL A 134 12.56 -0.09 -1.19
N LEU A 135 11.24 -0.29 -1.34
CA LEU A 135 10.69 -1.37 -2.16
C LEU A 135 11.13 -1.26 -3.63
N ARG A 136 11.05 -0.06 -4.21
CA ARG A 136 11.58 0.21 -5.56
C ARG A 136 13.05 -0.16 -5.66
N ASN A 137 13.87 0.23 -4.68
CA ASN A 137 15.30 -0.06 -4.70
C ASN A 137 15.58 -1.58 -4.56
N ILE A 138 14.82 -2.30 -3.71
CA ILE A 138 14.92 -3.75 -3.58
C ILE A 138 14.59 -4.45 -4.89
N CYS A 139 13.48 -4.08 -5.53
CA CYS A 139 13.11 -4.63 -6.84
C CYS A 139 14.15 -4.31 -7.91
N PHE A 140 14.68 -3.08 -7.94
CA PHE A 140 15.68 -2.66 -8.93
C PHE A 140 16.99 -3.44 -8.79
N VAL A 141 17.52 -3.54 -7.58
CA VAL A 141 18.73 -4.35 -7.31
C VAL A 141 18.47 -5.83 -7.53
N GLY A 142 17.28 -6.32 -7.17
CA GLY A 142 16.84 -7.68 -7.46
C GLY A 142 16.84 -8.00 -8.95
N CYS A 143 16.31 -7.12 -9.79
CA CYS A 143 16.36 -7.27 -11.24
C CYS A 143 17.81 -7.26 -11.77
N LEU A 144 18.65 -6.35 -11.28
CA LEU A 144 20.06 -6.27 -11.71
C LEU A 144 20.88 -7.48 -11.29
N LEU A 145 20.54 -8.13 -10.17
CA LEU A 145 21.23 -9.32 -9.69
C LEU A 145 20.69 -10.57 -10.38
N ALA A 146 19.35 -10.72 -10.45
CA ALA A 146 18.72 -11.92 -10.95
C ALA A 146 18.74 -12.04 -12.48
N TYR A 147 18.45 -10.96 -13.22
CA TYR A 147 18.27 -11.09 -14.67
C TYR A 147 19.55 -11.47 -15.42
N PRO A 148 20.72 -10.86 -15.17
CA PRO A 148 21.94 -11.21 -15.90
C PRO A 148 22.41 -12.64 -15.64
N ILE A 149 22.10 -13.20 -14.47
CA ILE A 149 22.56 -14.54 -14.06
C ILE A 149 21.51 -15.60 -14.42
N LEU A 150 20.24 -15.41 -14.04
CA LEU A 150 19.20 -16.42 -14.22
C LEU A 150 18.69 -16.49 -15.66
N PHE A 151 18.63 -15.40 -16.41
CA PHE A 151 18.10 -15.47 -17.78
C PHE A 151 18.97 -16.34 -18.69
N PRO A 152 20.31 -16.21 -18.73
CA PRO A 152 21.14 -17.11 -19.53
C PRO A 152 21.07 -18.56 -19.05
N ILE A 153 21.11 -18.79 -17.73
CA ILE A 153 21.09 -20.14 -17.15
C ILE A 153 19.78 -20.87 -17.45
N ASN A 154 18.65 -20.17 -17.32
CA ASN A 154 17.34 -20.72 -17.66
C ASN A 154 17.20 -20.94 -19.18
N ALA A 155 17.71 -20.02 -20.01
CA ALA A 155 17.66 -20.15 -21.46
C ALA A 155 18.45 -21.37 -21.96
N THR A 156 19.63 -21.65 -21.40
CA THR A 156 20.46 -22.82 -21.73
C THR A 156 20.07 -24.10 -20.97
N GLY A 157 18.85 -24.16 -20.43
CA GLY A 157 18.36 -25.27 -19.60
C GLY A 157 18.11 -26.59 -20.34
N GLY A 158 17.87 -26.54 -21.66
CA GLY A 158 17.83 -27.72 -22.53
C GLY A 158 16.55 -28.56 -22.49
N ASN A 159 15.49 -28.14 -21.78
CA ASN A 159 14.23 -28.89 -21.66
C ASN A 159 13.21 -28.60 -22.79
N GLY A 160 13.63 -27.95 -23.89
CA GLY A 160 12.77 -27.68 -25.05
C GLY A 160 11.61 -26.71 -24.80
N ASN A 161 11.54 -26.05 -23.65
CA ASN A 161 10.49 -25.07 -23.37
C ASN A 161 10.66 -23.82 -24.24
N ILE A 162 9.56 -23.33 -24.82
CA ILE A 162 9.56 -22.22 -25.77
C ILE A 162 8.90 -20.99 -25.12
N GLN A 163 9.31 -19.79 -25.53
CA GLN A 163 8.77 -18.50 -25.05
C GLN A 163 9.00 -18.27 -23.55
N LEU A 164 7.97 -17.86 -22.79
CA LEU A 164 8.11 -17.50 -21.37
C LEU A 164 8.49 -18.69 -20.49
N ALA A 165 8.12 -19.91 -20.90
CA ALA A 165 8.45 -21.14 -20.20
C ALA A 165 9.95 -21.43 -20.18
N MET A 166 10.71 -20.91 -21.16
CA MET A 166 12.17 -21.03 -21.23
C MET A 166 12.85 -20.33 -20.04
N LEU A 167 12.27 -19.25 -19.52
CA LEU A 167 12.85 -18.46 -18.43
C LEU A 167 12.53 -19.02 -17.04
N THR A 168 11.81 -20.14 -16.97
CA THR A 168 11.44 -20.77 -15.70
C THR A 168 12.48 -21.80 -15.27
N ILE A 169 12.57 -22.06 -13.96
CA ILE A 169 13.45 -23.11 -13.41
C ILE A 169 13.12 -24.50 -13.99
N GLY A 170 11.87 -24.71 -14.44
CA GLY A 170 11.44 -25.95 -15.10
C GLY A 170 12.11 -26.19 -16.46
N ASN A 171 12.82 -25.22 -17.04
CA ASN A 171 13.61 -25.44 -18.25
C ASN A 171 15.00 -26.04 -17.96
N VAL A 172 15.48 -26.05 -16.71
CA VAL A 172 16.84 -26.47 -16.36
C VAL A 172 16.88 -27.97 -16.04
N LYS A 173 17.49 -28.77 -16.92
CA LYS A 173 17.65 -30.23 -16.72
C LYS A 173 18.88 -30.59 -15.88
N ASP A 174 19.95 -29.79 -15.97
CA ASP A 174 21.22 -30.10 -15.32
C ASP A 174 21.19 -29.74 -13.82
N PRO A 175 21.47 -30.69 -12.90
CA PRO A 175 21.47 -30.41 -11.47
C PRO A 175 22.55 -29.39 -11.08
N ASN A 176 23.68 -29.35 -11.80
CA ASN A 176 24.76 -28.40 -11.54
C ASN A 176 24.33 -26.94 -11.78
N LYS A 177 23.42 -26.68 -12.73
CA LYS A 177 22.91 -25.34 -13.03
C LYS A 177 21.92 -24.84 -11.96
N LEU A 178 21.25 -25.76 -11.25
CA LEU A 178 20.33 -25.42 -10.16
C LEU A 178 21.03 -24.78 -8.96
N TYR A 179 22.31 -25.10 -8.71
CA TYR A 179 23.09 -24.44 -7.66
C TYR A 179 23.23 -22.93 -7.88
N ALA A 180 23.25 -22.46 -9.14
CA ALA A 180 23.29 -21.03 -9.43
C ALA A 180 22.02 -20.30 -8.92
N HIS A 181 20.85 -20.94 -9.00
CA HIS A 181 19.61 -20.40 -8.43
C HIS A 181 19.70 -20.28 -6.92
N LEU A 182 20.29 -21.28 -6.25
CA LEU A 182 20.47 -21.27 -4.80
C LEU A 182 21.37 -20.10 -4.36
N PHE A 183 22.53 -19.93 -5.00
CA PHE A 183 23.46 -18.84 -4.64
C PHE A 183 22.87 -17.46 -4.90
N VAL A 184 22.17 -17.27 -6.02
CA VAL A 184 21.48 -16.00 -6.30
C VAL A 184 20.35 -15.75 -5.30
N ALA A 185 19.58 -16.77 -4.94
CA ALA A 185 18.52 -16.65 -3.94
C ALA A 185 19.08 -16.27 -2.57
N TRP A 186 20.18 -16.90 -2.14
CA TRP A 186 20.86 -16.52 -0.89
C TRP A 186 21.42 -15.10 -0.92
N ALA A 187 22.06 -14.69 -2.02
CA ALA A 187 22.57 -13.33 -2.17
C ALA A 187 21.44 -12.29 -2.12
N PHE A 188 20.33 -12.53 -2.84
CA PHE A 188 19.17 -11.64 -2.84
C PHE A 188 18.46 -11.63 -1.48
N PHE A 189 18.27 -12.78 -0.85
CA PHE A 189 17.68 -12.88 0.48
C PHE A 189 18.50 -12.13 1.54
N GLY A 190 19.83 -12.31 1.54
CA GLY A 190 20.74 -11.59 2.42
C GLY A 190 20.67 -10.08 2.20
N PHE A 191 20.63 -9.63 0.94
CA PHE A 191 20.47 -8.21 0.60
C PHE A 191 19.13 -7.62 1.08
N VAL A 192 18.03 -8.37 0.92
CA VAL A 192 16.71 -7.95 1.41
C VAL A 192 16.72 -7.84 2.92
N LEU A 193 17.24 -8.84 3.64
CA LEU A 193 17.32 -8.83 5.10
C LEU A 193 18.18 -7.66 5.60
N PHE A 194 19.34 -7.43 4.99
CA PHE A 194 20.21 -6.30 5.30
C PHE A 194 19.48 -4.95 5.12
N THR A 195 18.76 -4.80 4.00
CA THR A 195 18.02 -3.57 3.70
C THR A 195 16.89 -3.35 4.72
N ILE A 196 16.17 -4.40 5.10
CA ILE A 196 15.10 -4.32 6.11
C ILE A 196 15.68 -3.91 7.47
N VAL A 197 16.73 -4.57 7.95
CA VAL A 197 17.34 -4.26 9.26
C VAL A 197 17.84 -2.80 9.29
N ARG A 198 18.52 -2.35 8.24
CA ARG A 198 18.99 -0.96 8.12
C ARG A 198 17.84 0.04 8.20
N GLU A 199 16.74 -0.24 7.52
CA GLU A 199 15.57 0.64 7.50
C GLU A 199 14.78 0.58 8.81
N CYS A 200 14.71 -0.57 9.48
CA CYS A 200 14.13 -0.70 10.82
C CYS A 200 14.90 0.14 11.85
N ILE A 201 16.23 0.10 11.84
CA ILE A 201 17.06 0.93 12.73
C ILE A 201 16.82 2.42 12.45
N TYR A 202 16.78 2.80 11.16
CA TYR A 202 16.48 4.18 10.77
C TYR A 202 15.10 4.63 11.25
N TYR A 203 14.08 3.78 11.09
CA TYR A 203 12.72 4.04 11.56
C TYR A 203 12.65 4.29 13.07
N VAL A 204 13.29 3.43 13.86
CA VAL A 204 13.29 3.55 15.32
C VAL A 204 13.92 4.86 15.75
N ASN A 205 15.10 5.19 15.22
CA ASN A 205 15.84 6.40 15.57
C ASN A 205 15.06 7.67 15.19
N LEU A 206 14.51 7.71 13.96
CA LEU A 206 13.75 8.88 13.51
C LEU A 206 12.45 9.05 14.31
N ARG A 207 11.75 7.95 14.61
CA ARG A 207 10.53 7.99 15.41
C ARG A 207 10.80 8.49 16.82
N GLN A 208 11.86 8.02 17.47
CA GLN A 208 12.26 8.48 18.79
C GLN A 208 12.62 9.97 18.78
N ALA A 209 13.41 10.42 17.80
CA ALA A 209 13.76 11.83 17.63
C ALA A 209 12.52 12.72 17.41
N TYR A 210 11.57 12.26 16.60
CA TYR A 210 10.34 12.99 16.33
C TYR A 210 9.44 13.12 17.56
N LEU A 211 9.22 12.02 18.30
CA LEU A 211 8.39 12.03 19.51
C LEU A 211 9.02 12.88 20.63
N SER A 212 10.35 12.97 20.68
CA SER A 212 11.08 13.79 21.64
C SER A 212 11.12 15.27 21.27
N SER A 213 10.66 15.66 20.07
CA SER A 213 10.71 17.04 19.61
C SER A 213 9.74 17.96 20.40
N PRO A 214 10.14 19.20 20.74
CA PRO A 214 9.26 20.15 21.43
C PRO A 214 7.96 20.44 20.68
N HIS A 215 8.02 20.46 19.34
CA HIS A 215 6.85 20.67 18.49
C HIS A 215 5.81 19.55 18.65
N TYR A 216 6.24 18.30 18.80
CA TYR A 216 5.32 17.18 19.04
C TYR A 216 4.76 17.22 20.46
N ALA A 217 5.58 17.55 21.45
CA ALA A 217 5.17 17.68 22.85
C ALA A 217 4.15 18.81 23.10
N GLN A 218 4.04 19.79 22.20
CA GLN A 218 3.04 20.86 22.28
C GLN A 218 1.68 20.50 21.68
N ARG A 219 1.58 19.41 20.91
CA ARG A 219 0.30 19.00 20.33
C ARG A 219 -0.70 18.59 21.41
N ILE A 220 -1.97 18.89 21.19
CA ILE A 220 -3.05 18.47 22.11
C ILE A 220 -3.08 16.94 22.21
N SER A 221 -2.86 16.24 21.09
CA SER A 221 -2.85 14.77 21.06
C SER A 221 -1.77 14.11 21.92
N SER A 222 -0.64 14.78 22.19
CA SER A 222 0.44 14.23 23.03
C SER A 222 0.23 14.52 24.52
N ARG A 223 -0.67 15.46 24.86
CA ARG A 223 -1.00 15.86 26.23
C ARG A 223 -2.34 15.32 26.74
N THR A 224 -3.14 14.74 25.85
CA THR A 224 -4.44 14.18 26.17
C THR A 224 -4.32 12.68 26.34
N MET A 225 -4.74 12.18 27.51
CA MET A 225 -4.83 10.75 27.80
C MET A 225 -6.30 10.32 27.82
N LEU A 226 -6.61 9.19 27.16
CA LEU A 226 -7.91 8.55 27.25
C LEU A 226 -7.86 7.50 28.35
N VAL A 227 -8.65 7.69 29.40
CA VAL A 227 -8.81 6.71 30.49
C VAL A 227 -10.09 5.92 30.24
N THR A 228 -9.97 4.61 30.06
CA THR A 228 -11.09 3.69 29.88
C THR A 228 -11.34 2.87 31.16
N GLY A 229 -12.57 2.40 31.36
CA GLY A 229 -12.91 1.52 32.49
C GLY A 229 -13.00 2.22 33.85
N LEU A 230 -13.46 3.48 33.89
CA LEU A 230 -13.69 4.19 35.16
C LEU A 230 -14.90 3.60 35.91
N PRO A 231 -14.74 3.20 37.19
CA PRO A 231 -15.88 2.81 38.02
C PRO A 231 -16.90 3.94 38.14
N ASP A 232 -18.19 3.62 38.29
CA ASP A 232 -19.28 4.62 38.32
C ASP A 232 -19.07 5.71 39.38
N LYS A 233 -18.42 5.35 40.49
CA LYS A 233 -18.06 6.30 41.56
C LYS A 233 -17.08 7.39 41.11
N TYR A 234 -16.29 7.15 40.07
CA TYR A 234 -15.29 8.09 39.53
C TYR A 234 -15.71 8.70 38.20
N GLN A 235 -16.96 8.50 37.75
CA GLN A 235 -17.53 9.18 36.58
C GLN A 235 -18.00 10.61 36.90
N ASP A 236 -17.22 11.32 37.70
CA ASP A 236 -17.47 12.70 38.09
C ASP A 236 -16.19 13.54 37.94
N GLU A 237 -16.32 14.71 37.33
CA GLU A 237 -15.20 15.59 37.02
C GLU A 237 -14.49 16.04 38.29
N ALA A 238 -15.24 16.37 39.35
CA ALA A 238 -14.68 16.83 40.62
C ALA A 238 -13.81 15.75 41.29
N ARG A 239 -14.27 14.49 41.27
CA ARG A 239 -13.53 13.36 41.84
C ARG A 239 -12.28 13.03 41.03
N LEU A 240 -12.37 13.08 39.70
CA LEU A 240 -11.21 12.91 38.82
C LEU A 240 -10.19 14.04 39.01
N ARG A 241 -10.66 15.28 39.17
CA ARG A 241 -9.79 16.42 39.46
C ARG A 241 -9.09 16.29 40.81
N LYS A 242 -9.77 15.75 41.83
CA LYS A 242 -9.16 15.44 43.12
C LYS A 242 -8.10 14.33 43.02
N LEU A 243 -8.29 13.34 42.16
CA LEU A 243 -7.36 12.23 41.96
C LEU A 243 -6.08 12.64 41.23
N TYR A 244 -6.21 13.38 40.12
CA TYR A 244 -5.08 13.79 39.29
C TYR A 244 -4.46 15.14 39.72
N GLY A 245 -5.10 15.86 40.63
CA GLY A 245 -4.63 17.14 41.15
C GLY A 245 -4.41 18.19 40.07
N ASP A 246 -3.36 19.00 40.25
CA ASP A 246 -3.03 20.12 39.35
C ASP A 246 -2.40 19.65 38.02
N SER A 247 -2.03 18.37 37.90
CA SER A 247 -1.49 17.81 36.65
C SER A 247 -2.56 17.74 35.54
N ALA A 248 -3.84 17.61 35.90
CA ALA A 248 -4.94 17.58 34.95
C ALA A 248 -5.47 18.99 34.65
N LYS A 249 -5.01 19.59 33.54
CA LYS A 249 -5.47 20.93 33.15
C LYS A 249 -6.95 20.97 32.75
N ARG A 250 -7.41 19.98 31.98
CA ARG A 250 -8.79 19.87 31.48
C ARG A 250 -9.24 18.42 31.55
N ILE A 251 -10.45 18.19 32.05
CA ILE A 251 -11.08 16.88 32.13
C ILE A 251 -12.34 16.95 31.28
N TYR A 252 -12.50 16.00 30.37
CA TYR A 252 -13.69 15.89 29.53
C TYR A 252 -14.32 14.54 29.80
N LEU A 253 -15.55 14.53 30.32
CA LEU A 253 -16.33 13.31 30.47
C LEU A 253 -17.24 13.16 29.24
N PRO A 254 -16.90 12.28 28.28
CA PRO A 254 -17.72 12.12 27.09
C PRO A 254 -19.05 11.47 27.47
N ARG A 255 -20.14 12.23 27.39
CA ARG A 255 -21.51 11.70 27.48
C ARG A 255 -22.06 11.54 26.07
N SER A 256 -22.14 10.31 25.59
CA SER A 256 -22.74 10.02 24.28
C SER A 256 -24.26 9.84 24.45
N SER A 257 -25.04 10.81 23.97
CA SER A 257 -26.48 10.63 23.77
C SER A 257 -26.75 10.32 22.30
N LYS A 258 -27.31 9.13 22.02
CA LYS A 258 -27.72 8.74 20.66
C LYS A 258 -28.71 9.74 20.06
N VAL A 259 -29.57 10.32 20.89
CA VAL A 259 -30.55 11.34 20.48
C VAL A 259 -29.84 12.61 20.02
N LEU A 260 -28.86 13.08 20.79
CA LEU A 260 -28.08 14.27 20.42
C LEU A 260 -27.31 14.06 19.13
N ALA A 261 -26.67 12.89 18.96
CA ALA A 261 -25.96 12.56 17.73
C ALA A 261 -26.90 12.55 16.51
N LYS A 262 -28.12 12.04 16.66
CA LYS A 262 -29.15 12.06 15.62
C LYS A 262 -29.56 13.49 15.27
N LEU A 263 -29.84 14.33 16.27
CA LEU A 263 -30.21 15.74 16.07
C LEU A 263 -29.08 16.55 15.39
N VAL A 264 -27.83 16.33 15.77
CA VAL A 264 -26.67 16.98 15.12
C VAL A 264 -26.58 16.57 13.65
N LYS A 265 -26.77 15.28 13.35
CA LYS A 265 -26.79 14.78 11.97
C LYS A 265 -27.94 15.36 11.16
N GLU A 266 -29.14 15.45 11.73
CA GLU A 266 -30.30 16.07 11.10
C GLU A 266 -30.06 17.56 10.84
N ARG A 267 -29.43 18.28 11.77
CA ARG A 267 -29.02 19.67 11.59
C ARG A 267 -28.03 19.82 10.43
N GLU A 268 -26.98 19.01 10.35
CA GLU A 268 -26.00 19.06 9.25
C GLU A 268 -26.65 18.77 7.88
N GLN A 269 -27.55 17.78 7.83
CA GLN A 269 -28.30 17.47 6.61
C GLN A 269 -29.21 18.62 6.19
N THR A 270 -29.87 19.26 7.16
CA THR A 270 -30.79 20.39 6.90
C THR A 270 -30.00 21.62 6.45
N ALA A 271 -28.86 21.91 7.08
CA ALA A 271 -27.96 22.98 6.67
C ALA A 271 -27.46 22.79 5.23
N LYS A 272 -27.08 21.56 4.87
CA LYS A 272 -26.68 21.24 3.49
C LYS A 272 -27.81 21.44 2.49
N ARG A 273 -29.04 21.02 2.82
CA ARG A 273 -30.23 21.25 1.97
C ARG A 273 -30.52 22.73 1.79
N LEU A 274 -30.36 23.53 2.84
CA LEU A 274 -30.53 24.98 2.78
C LEU A 274 -29.48 25.60 1.85
N GLU A 275 -28.21 25.22 2.02
CA GLU A 275 -27.10 25.71 1.17
C GLU A 275 -27.31 25.34 -0.31
N ASP A 276 -27.76 24.11 -0.59
CA ASP A 276 -28.09 23.66 -1.96
C ASP A 276 -29.25 24.49 -2.56
N ALA A 277 -30.27 24.80 -1.75
CA ALA A 277 -31.42 25.61 -2.17
C ALA A 277 -31.03 27.08 -2.43
N GLU A 278 -30.23 27.68 -1.54
CA GLU A 278 -29.70 29.04 -1.72
C GLU A 278 -28.81 29.14 -2.95
N VAL A 279 -27.89 28.19 -3.16
CA VAL A 279 -27.03 28.14 -4.35
C VAL A 279 -27.87 28.00 -5.62
N LYS A 280 -28.95 27.20 -5.58
CA LYS A 280 -29.88 27.06 -6.71
C LYS A 280 -30.59 28.38 -7.01
N LEU A 281 -31.09 29.08 -5.99
CA LEU A 281 -31.73 30.39 -6.14
C LEU A 281 -30.77 31.42 -6.73
N ILE A 282 -29.55 31.53 -6.18
CA ILE A 282 -28.51 32.44 -6.66
C ILE A 282 -28.16 32.17 -8.14
N LYS A 283 -28.05 30.90 -8.54
CA LYS A 283 -27.81 30.52 -9.95
C LYS A 283 -28.96 30.95 -10.86
N MET A 284 -30.21 30.75 -10.44
CA MET A 284 -31.40 31.18 -11.21
C MET A 284 -31.44 32.70 -11.38
N THR A 285 -31.22 33.46 -10.29
CA THR A 285 -31.19 34.92 -10.34
C THR A 285 -30.06 35.45 -11.21
N ASN A 286 -28.85 34.89 -11.09
CA ASN A 286 -27.72 35.28 -11.95
C ASN A 286 -27.98 34.96 -13.43
N HIS A 287 -28.60 33.81 -13.72
CA HIS A 287 -28.96 33.45 -15.08
C HIS A 287 -29.99 34.42 -15.67
N ALA A 288 -31.01 34.81 -14.90
CA ALA A 288 -31.99 35.81 -15.32
C ALA A 288 -31.35 37.19 -15.55
N ARG A 289 -30.44 37.61 -14.67
CA ARG A 289 -29.74 38.90 -14.79
C ARG A 289 -28.85 38.98 -16.03
N ASN A 290 -28.14 37.90 -16.39
CA ASN A 290 -27.27 37.88 -17.56
C ASN A 290 -28.02 37.79 -18.90
N ARG A 291 -29.36 37.61 -18.87
CA ARG A 291 -30.21 37.47 -20.05
C ARG A 291 -30.85 38.80 -20.48
N ASN A 292 -30.83 39.80 -19.61
CA ASN A 292 -31.15 41.20 -19.88
C ASN A 292 -29.86 41.99 -20.13
#